data_AF-A0A739GS28-F1
#
_entry.id   AF-A0A739GS28-F1
#
_cell.length_a   1.000
_cell.length_b   1.000
_cell.length_c   1.000
_cell.angle_alpha   90.00
_cell.angle_beta   90.00
_cell.angle_gamma   90.00
#
_symmetry.space_group_name_H-M   'P 1'
#
loop_
_entity.id
_entity.type
_entity.pdbx_description
1 polymer ?
#
loop_
_entity_poly.entity_id
_entity_poly.type
_entity_poly.pdbx_seq_one_letter_code
_entity_poly.pdbx_strand_id
1 'polypeptide(L)'
;RLEKKRESLIEYFIDELNPISSSKANTSARSTGNLDLFNERVLYRKALSEKSDEEIIALVIKQRTEAAVEFKRSIEQSLNQLSHISSEFDPSSQKRRKMSL
;
A
#
# COMPACT_ATOMS: atom_id res chain seq x y z
N ARG A 1 30.18 -8.41 -10.63
CA ARG A 1 29.63 -7.25 -9.87
C ARG A 1 28.15 -7.02 -10.17
N LEU A 2 27.72 -7.08 -11.44
CA LEU A 2 26.32 -6.87 -11.83
C LEU A 2 25.40 -8.01 -11.36
N GLU A 3 25.85 -9.26 -11.45
CA GLU A 3 25.11 -10.44 -11.00
C GLU A 3 24.59 -10.31 -9.55
N LYS A 4 25.51 -10.05 -8.63
CA LYS A 4 25.21 -9.83 -7.21
C LYS A 4 24.21 -8.70 -6.97
N LYS A 5 24.22 -7.66 -7.83
CA LYS A 5 23.25 -6.56 -7.73
C LYS A 5 21.87 -6.99 -8.20
N ARG A 6 21.80 -7.81 -9.26
CA ARG A 6 20.53 -8.38 -9.73
C ARG A 6 19.93 -9.28 -8.65
N GLU A 7 20.70 -10.23 -8.13
CA GLU A 7 20.28 -11.12 -7.04
C GLU A 7 19.77 -10.32 -5.82
N SER A 8 20.52 -9.30 -5.39
CA SER A 8 20.12 -8.45 -4.26
C SER A 8 18.82 -7.67 -4.53
N LEU A 9 18.57 -7.26 -5.78
CA LEU A 9 17.34 -6.57 -6.16
C LEU A 9 16.15 -7.52 -6.16
N ILE A 10 16.34 -8.75 -6.65
CA ILE A 10 15.30 -9.78 -6.65
C ILE A 10 14.92 -10.19 -5.22
N GLU A 11 15.90 -10.36 -4.33
CA GLU A 11 15.63 -10.62 -2.91
C GLU A 11 14.81 -9.50 -2.25
N TYR A 12 15.12 -8.24 -2.57
CA TYR A 12 14.33 -7.11 -2.10
C TYR A 12 12.90 -7.15 -2.63
N PHE A 13 12.70 -7.46 -3.90
CA PHE A 13 11.37 -7.60 -4.50
C PHE A 13 10.57 -8.76 -3.92
N ILE A 14 11.21 -9.89 -3.61
CA ILE A 14 10.57 -11.00 -2.93
C ILE A 14 10.08 -10.56 -1.54
N ASP A 15 10.87 -9.77 -0.82
CA ASP A 15 10.47 -9.23 0.48
C ASP A 15 9.34 -8.20 0.40
N GLU A 16 9.28 -7.40 -0.67
CA GLU A 16 8.19 -6.44 -0.95
C GLU A 16 6.89 -7.14 -1.37
N LEU A 17 6.97 -8.16 -2.22
CA LEU A 17 5.84 -8.93 -2.71
C LEU A 17 5.22 -9.84 -1.65
N ASN A 18 5.94 -10.11 -0.57
CA ASN A 18 5.42 -10.93 0.52
C ASN A 18 4.28 -10.18 1.24
N PRO A 19 3.07 -10.76 1.31
CA PRO A 19 1.93 -10.09 1.95
C PRO A 19 2.13 -9.88 3.45
N ILE A 20 3.06 -10.61 4.07
CA ILE A 20 3.39 -10.48 5.48
C ILE A 20 4.72 -9.75 5.63
N SER A 21 4.64 -8.53 6.16
CA SER A 21 5.83 -7.74 6.44
C SER A 21 6.72 -8.41 7.51
N SER A 22 8.03 -8.25 7.37
CA SER A 22 9.00 -8.77 8.34
C SER A 22 8.75 -8.23 9.75
N SER A 23 8.34 -6.96 9.86
CA SER A 23 8.00 -6.35 11.15
C SER A 23 6.79 -7.02 11.79
N LYS A 24 5.72 -7.29 11.03
CA LYS A 24 4.51 -7.93 11.54
C LYS A 24 4.78 -9.37 12.00
N ALA A 25 5.51 -10.14 11.19
CA ALA A 25 5.90 -11.50 11.55
C ALA A 25 6.78 -11.55 12.81
N ASN A 26 7.79 -10.69 12.90
CA ASN A 26 8.71 -10.66 14.05
C ASN A 26 8.02 -10.21 15.34
N THR A 27 7.13 -9.21 15.26
CA THR A 27 6.38 -8.74 16.43
C THR A 27 5.45 -9.84 16.95
N SER A 28 4.75 -10.56 16.06
CA SER A 28 3.91 -11.70 16.45
C SER A 28 4.72 -12.76 17.19
N ALA A 29 5.82 -13.22 16.59
CA ALA A 29 6.66 -14.26 17.16
C ALA A 29 7.28 -13.86 18.50
N ARG A 30 7.76 -12.61 18.63
CA ARG A 30 8.46 -12.15 19.86
C ARG A 30 7.50 -11.73 20.98
N SER A 31 6.37 -11.13 20.65
CA SER A 31 5.44 -10.59 21.65
C SER A 31 4.43 -11.62 22.15
N THR A 32 4.01 -12.55 21.28
CA THR A 32 2.94 -13.51 21.61
C THR A 32 3.40 -14.96 21.54
N GLY A 33 4.61 -15.22 21.04
CA GLY A 33 5.07 -16.57 20.75
C GLY A 33 4.40 -17.21 19.52
N ASN A 34 3.43 -16.53 18.88
CA ASN A 34 2.75 -17.05 17.70
C ASN A 34 3.69 -16.98 16.49
N LEU A 35 4.08 -18.16 16.00
CA LEU A 35 4.96 -18.34 14.85
C LEU A 35 4.20 -18.51 13.53
N ASP A 36 2.86 -18.52 13.53
CA ASP A 36 2.05 -18.80 12.34
C ASP A 36 2.35 -17.79 11.24
N LEU A 37 2.36 -16.49 11.57
CA LEU A 37 2.68 -15.43 10.62
C LEU A 37 4.12 -15.50 10.10
N PHE A 38 5.06 -15.98 10.92
CA PHE A 38 6.44 -16.17 10.49
C PHE A 38 6.55 -17.35 9.52
N ASN A 39 5.90 -18.47 9.84
CA ASN A 39 5.87 -19.66 8.98
C ASN A 39 5.18 -19.36 7.65
N GLU A 40 4.03 -18.68 7.69
CA GLU A 40 3.30 -18.28 6.50
C GLU A 40 4.14 -17.33 5.62
N ARG A 41 4.85 -16.38 6.23
CA ARG A 41 5.80 -15.51 5.53
C ARG A 41 6.90 -16.32 4.82
N VAL A 42 7.48 -17.31 5.50
CA VAL A 42 8.50 -18.19 4.93
C VAL A 42 7.95 -18.98 3.74
N LEU A 43 6.72 -19.47 3.82
CA LEU A 43 6.05 -20.17 2.72
C LEU A 43 5.85 -19.27 1.49
N TYR A 44 5.34 -18.04 1.68
CA TYR A 44 5.21 -17.09 0.58
C TYR A 44 6.56 -16.71 -0.02
N ARG A 45 7.58 -16.49 0.81
CA ARG A 45 8.94 -16.21 0.34
C ARG A 45 9.44 -17.33 -0.56
N LYS A 46 9.29 -18.59 -0.12
CA LYS A 46 9.69 -19.77 -0.89
C LYS A 46 8.97 -19.85 -2.24
N ALA A 47 7.65 -19.66 -2.24
CA ALA A 47 6.84 -19.67 -3.47
C ALA A 47 7.24 -18.55 -4.45
N LEU A 48 7.65 -17.38 -3.94
CA LEU A 48 8.16 -16.28 -4.76
C LEU A 48 9.58 -16.56 -5.27
N SER A 49 10.45 -17.18 -4.48
CA SER A 49 11.80 -17.57 -4.89
C SER A 49 11.82 -18.66 -5.97
N GLU A 50 10.72 -19.40 -6.16
CA GLU A 50 10.56 -20.38 -7.24
C GLU A 50 10.19 -19.74 -8.60
N LYS A 51 9.88 -18.44 -8.63
CA LYS A 51 9.56 -17.68 -9.85
C LYS A 51 10.80 -17.20 -10.57
N SER A 52 10.67 -16.92 -11.87
CA SER A 52 11.75 -16.28 -12.63
C SER A 52 11.92 -14.80 -12.23
N ASP A 53 13.11 -14.25 -12.50
CA ASP A 53 13.40 -12.84 -12.27
C ASP A 53 12.39 -11.93 -13.01
N GLU A 54 12.03 -12.29 -14.25
CA GLU A 54 11.05 -11.56 -15.06
C GLU A 54 9.65 -11.59 -14.43
N GLU A 55 9.22 -12.74 -13.92
CA GLU A 55 7.94 -12.86 -13.22
C GLU A 55 7.91 -12.01 -11.94
N ILE A 56 9.00 -12.03 -11.15
CA ILE A 56 9.12 -11.22 -9.94
C ILE A 56 9.04 -9.73 -10.28
N ILE A 57 9.77 -9.29 -11.32
CA ILE A 57 9.73 -7.90 -11.78
C ILE A 57 8.32 -7.52 -12.26
N ALA A 58 7.66 -8.37 -13.03
CA ALA A 58 6.30 -8.12 -13.51
C ALA A 58 5.30 -7.98 -12.36
N LEU A 59 5.42 -8.82 -11.32
CA LEU A 59 4.58 -8.74 -10.13
C LEU A 59 4.78 -7.43 -9.37
N VAL A 60 6.03 -6.97 -9.19
CA VAL A 60 6.31 -5.68 -8.54
C VAL A 60 5.75 -4.51 -9.34
N ILE A 61 5.95 -4.51 -10.65
CA ILE A 61 5.39 -3.47 -11.53
C ILE A 61 3.87 -3.43 -11.39
N LYS A 62 3.22 -4.60 -11.40
CA LYS A 62 1.77 -4.69 -11.20
C LYS A 62 1.35 -4.10 -9.85
N GLN A 63 1.93 -4.58 -8.75
CA GLN A 63 1.58 -4.15 -7.38
C GLN A 63 1.76 -2.64 -7.21
N ARG A 64 2.88 -2.08 -7.65
CA ARG A 64 3.17 -0.65 -7.52
C ARG A 64 2.26 0.20 -8.40
N THR A 65 1.94 -0.26 -9.60
CA THR A 65 1.03 0.45 -10.51
C THR A 65 -0.38 0.47 -9.93
N GLU A 66 -0.84 -0.66 -9.38
CA GLU A 66 -2.14 -0.77 -8.72
C GLU A 66 -2.22 0.16 -7.51
N ALA A 67 -1.21 0.15 -6.63
CA ALA A 67 -1.12 1.06 -5.49
C ALA A 67 -1.11 2.54 -5.91
N ALA A 68 -0.41 2.89 -7.00
CA ALA A 68 -0.39 4.25 -7.52
C ALA A 68 -1.75 4.68 -8.08
N VAL A 69 -2.48 3.79 -8.74
CA VAL A 69 -3.83 4.04 -9.25
C VAL A 69 -4.83 4.23 -8.10
N GLU A 70 -4.76 3.39 -7.07
CA GLU A 70 -5.58 3.55 -5.87
C GLU A 70 -5.28 4.85 -5.14
N PHE A 71 -4.01 5.20 -4.99
CA PHE A 71 -3.59 6.46 -4.39
C PHE A 71 -4.14 7.67 -5.16
N LYS A 72 -4.03 7.66 -6.50
CA LYS A 72 -4.61 8.69 -7.35
C LYS A 72 -6.12 8.82 -7.10
N ARG A 73 -6.84 7.70 -7.07
CA ARG A 73 -8.30 7.69 -6.83
C ARG A 73 -8.65 8.28 -5.45
N SER A 74 -7.85 7.99 -4.43
CA SER A 74 -8.01 8.55 -3.08
C SER A 74 -7.81 10.07 -3.06
N ILE A 75 -6.82 10.58 -3.80
CA ILE A 75 -6.62 12.03 -3.97
C ILE A 75 -7.84 12.66 -4.66
N GLU A 76 -8.31 12.10 -5.78
CA GLU A 76 -9.47 12.62 -6.51
C GLU A 76 -10.71 12.67 -5.61
N GLN A 77 -10.94 11.63 -4.80
CA GLN A 77 -12.03 11.60 -3.83
C GLN A 77 -11.87 12.70 -2.78
N SER A 78 -10.67 12.89 -2.24
CA SER A 78 -10.39 13.92 -1.23
C SER A 78 -10.58 15.34 -1.79
N LEU A 79 -10.16 15.58 -3.04
CA LEU A 79 -10.38 16.87 -3.72
C LEU A 79 -11.87 17.15 -3.96
N ASN A 80 -12.65 16.13 -4.32
CA ASN A 80 -14.10 16.27 -4.47
C ASN A 80 -14.80 16.57 -3.13
N GLN A 81 -14.31 16.00 -2.03
CA GLN A 81 -14.82 16.35 -0.69
C GLN A 81 -14.48 17.80 -0.33
N LEU A 82 -13.24 18.24 -0.60
CA LEU A 82 -12.83 19.62 -0.35
C LEU A 82 -13.62 20.63 -1.20
N SER A 83 -13.94 20.30 -2.46
CA SER A 83 -14.75 21.17 -3.30
C SER A 83 -16.19 21.31 -2.79
N HIS A 84 -16.79 20.21 -2.29
CA HIS A 84 -18.09 20.25 -1.63
C HIS A 84 -18.08 21.13 -0.39
N ILE A 85 -17.09 20.92 0.50
CA ILE A 85 -16.91 21.72 1.72
C ILE A 85 -16.74 23.20 1.35
N SER A 86 -15.89 23.52 0.37
CA SER A 86 -15.68 24.89 -0.09
C SER A 86 -16.97 25.55 -0.58
N SER A 87 -17.85 24.81 -1.28
CA SER A 87 -19.12 25.32 -1.77
C SER A 87 -20.12 25.64 -0.65
N GLU A 88 -20.03 24.99 0.51
CA GLU A 88 -20.87 25.31 1.68
C GLU A 88 -20.50 26.67 2.29
N PHE A 89 -19.25 27.12 2.12
CA PHE A 89 -18.78 28.42 2.60
C PHE A 89 -19.03 29.58 1.62
N ASP A 90 -19.54 29.30 0.42
CA ASP A 90 -19.85 30.32 -0.57
C ASP A 90 -21.07 31.17 -0.11
N PRO A 91 -20.98 32.52 -0.07
CA PRO A 91 -21.96 33.38 0.61
C PRO A 91 -23.37 33.35 -0.01
N SER A 92 -23.55 32.75 -1.20
CA SER A 92 -24.86 32.57 -1.82
C SER A 92 -25.72 31.47 -1.15
N SER A 93 -25.09 30.52 -0.45
CA SER A 93 -25.78 29.44 0.27
C SER A 93 -26.24 29.87 1.67
N GLN A 94 -25.57 30.87 2.25
CA GLN A 94 -26.03 31.58 3.45
C GLN A 94 -27.20 32.48 3.08
N LYS A 95 -28.39 31.88 2.87
CA LYS A 95 -29.66 32.59 3.06
C LYS A 95 -29.61 33.19 4.48
N ARG A 96 -29.21 34.45 4.58
CA ARG A 96 -29.41 35.30 5.76
C ARG A 96 -30.86 35.10 6.17
N ARG A 97 -31.10 34.29 7.20
CA ARG A 97 -32.36 34.35 7.93
C ARG A 97 -32.34 35.73 8.57
N LYS A 98 -32.98 36.69 7.93
CA LYS A 98 -33.33 37.96 8.57
C LYS A 98 -34.23 37.58 9.74
N MET A 99 -33.66 37.48 10.93
CA MET A 99 -34.43 37.59 12.16
C MET A 99 -34.90 39.05 12.20
N SER A 100 -36.18 39.26 11.92
CA SER A 100 -36.82 40.56 12.18
C SER A 100 -36.81 40.82 13.68
N LEU A 101 -36.43 42.05 14.05
CA LEU A 101 -36.46 42.61 15.41
C LEU A 101 -37.85 42.50 16.05
#